data_AF-A0A944V8H7-F1
#
_entry.id   AF-A0A944V8H7-F1
#
_cell.length_a   1.000
_cell.length_b   1.000
_cell.length_c   1.000
_cell.angle_alpha   90.00
_cell.angle_beta   90.00
_cell.angle_gamma   90.00
#
_symmetry.space_group_name_H-M   'P 1'
#
loop_
_entity.id
_entity.type
_entity.pdbx_description
1 polymer ?
#
loop_
_entity_poly.entity_id
_entity_poly.type
_entity_poly.pdbx_seq_one_letter_code
_entity_poly.pdbx_strand_id
1 'polypeptide(L)'
;MSDFQNFRTAVLEDEDLQEQVISIVNTATANGSGLGDGIATLAKTHGYTITSEEVYAHQDFLGQDGDLTDFELEMISGGLHGAGGPC
;
A
#
# COMPACT_ATOMS: atom_id res chain seq x y z
N MET A 1 -11.07 12.67 -15.19
CA MET A 1 -10.63 12.19 -13.87
C MET A 1 -10.41 10.70 -14.02
N SER A 2 -9.23 10.18 -13.68
CA SER A 2 -8.94 8.74 -13.73
C SER A 2 -9.70 8.01 -12.63
N ASP A 3 -10.10 6.76 -12.88
CA ASP A 3 -10.67 5.87 -11.87
C ASP A 3 -9.78 5.78 -10.62
N PHE A 4 -8.45 5.79 -10.80
CA PHE A 4 -7.49 5.84 -9.70
C PHE A 4 -7.61 7.10 -8.83
N GLN A 5 -7.80 8.27 -9.43
CA GLN A 5 -7.98 9.51 -8.66
C GLN A 5 -9.29 9.51 -7.88
N ASN A 6 -10.37 9.01 -8.48
CA ASN A 6 -11.66 8.90 -7.78
C ASN A 6 -11.57 7.89 -6.63
N PHE A 7 -10.91 6.75 -6.85
CA PHE A 7 -10.66 5.76 -5.80
C PHE A 7 -9.79 6.34 -4.68
N ARG A 8 -8.72 7.07 -5.01
CA ARG A 8 -7.89 7.77 -4.02
C ARG A 8 -8.74 8.72 -3.17
N THR A 9 -9.57 9.55 -3.81
CA THR A 9 -10.44 10.49 -3.10
C THR A 9 -11.43 9.74 -2.22
N ALA A 10 -12.04 8.66 -2.72
CA ALA A 10 -12.93 7.82 -1.93
C ALA A 10 -12.21 7.20 -0.72
N VAL A 11 -11.00 6.67 -0.89
CA VAL A 11 -10.19 6.15 0.23
C VAL A 11 -9.89 7.26 1.24
N LEU A 12 -9.58 8.48 0.82
CA LEU A 12 -9.34 9.59 1.75
C LEU A 12 -10.60 10.07 2.48
N GLU A 13 -11.78 9.91 1.86
CA GLU A 13 -13.07 10.31 2.44
C GLU A 13 -13.74 9.20 3.28
N ASP A 14 -13.44 7.93 3.03
CA ASP A 14 -14.03 6.76 3.71
C ASP A 14 -13.00 6.00 4.56
N GLU A 15 -13.19 6.02 5.89
CA GLU A 15 -12.36 5.28 6.86
C GLU A 15 -12.43 3.76 6.65
N ASP A 16 -13.60 3.21 6.29
CA ASP A 16 -13.79 1.79 5.99
C ASP A 16 -12.98 1.34 4.76
N LEU A 17 -12.78 2.24 3.80
CA LEU A 17 -11.94 1.98 2.63
C LEU A 17 -10.46 2.03 2.98
N GLN A 18 -10.05 2.94 3.87
CA GLN A 18 -8.68 3.00 4.38
C GLN A 18 -8.30 1.71 5.10
N GLU A 19 -9.14 1.23 6.02
CA GLU A 19 -8.87 -0.01 6.74
C GLU A 19 -8.70 -1.21 5.80
N GLN A 20 -9.52 -1.29 4.75
CA GLN A 20 -9.41 -2.36 3.76
C GLN A 20 -8.12 -2.27 2.93
N VAL A 21 -7.76 -1.06 2.48
CA VAL A 21 -6.48 -0.81 1.78
C VAL A 21 -5.30 -1.20 2.69
N ILE A 22 -5.31 -0.79 3.95
CA ILE A 22 -4.27 -1.12 4.94
C ILE A 22 -4.17 -2.64 5.16
N SER A 23 -5.30 -3.33 5.28
CA SER A 23 -5.35 -4.79 5.46
C SER A 23 -4.76 -5.54 4.25
N ILE A 24 -5.08 -5.08 3.04
CA ILE A 24 -4.53 -5.62 1.79
C ILE A 24 -3.02 -5.38 1.73
N VAL A 25 -2.56 -4.17 2.07
CA VAL A 25 -1.13 -3.84 2.11
C VAL A 25 -0.42 -4.75 3.13
N ASN A 26 -0.93 -4.85 4.36
CA ASN A 26 -0.38 -5.75 5.38
C ASN A 26 -0.31 -7.21 4.92
N THR A 27 -1.36 -7.70 4.25
CA THR A 27 -1.40 -9.07 3.73
C THR A 27 -0.40 -9.26 2.60
N ALA A 28 -0.32 -8.32 1.66
CA ALA A 28 0.62 -8.40 0.54
C ALA A 28 2.08 -8.26 0.99
N THR A 29 2.32 -7.41 1.98
CA THR A 29 3.57 -7.27 2.73
C THR A 29 3.96 -8.60 3.37
N ALA A 30 3.08 -9.21 4.15
CA ALA A 30 3.33 -10.50 4.79
C ALA A 30 3.56 -11.64 3.78
N ASN A 31 2.94 -11.57 2.60
CA ASN A 31 3.12 -12.54 1.51
C ASN A 31 4.28 -12.17 0.56
N GLY A 32 4.89 -11.00 0.71
CA GLY A 32 5.94 -10.47 -0.19
C GLY A 32 5.49 -10.25 -1.65
N SER A 33 4.20 -10.35 -1.96
CA SER A 33 3.64 -10.23 -3.30
C SER A 33 2.11 -10.02 -3.26
N GLY A 34 1.54 -9.50 -4.35
CA GLY A 34 0.07 -9.38 -4.49
C GLY A 34 -0.52 -8.02 -4.09
N LEU A 35 0.31 -7.01 -3.80
CA LEU A 35 -0.16 -5.68 -3.41
C LEU A 35 -0.96 -5.00 -4.53
N GLY A 36 -0.42 -4.99 -5.75
CA GLY A 36 -1.11 -4.43 -6.91
C GLY A 36 -2.43 -5.16 -7.23
N ASP A 37 -2.48 -6.48 -7.04
CA ASP A 37 -3.68 -7.28 -7.33
C ASP A 37 -4.77 -7.10 -6.26
N GLY A 38 -4.36 -7.01 -4.98
CA GLY A 38 -5.28 -6.75 -3.87
C GLY A 38 -5.94 -5.37 -3.99
N ILE A 39 -5.16 -4.31 -4.25
CA ILE A 39 -5.71 -2.96 -4.42
C ILE A 39 -6.58 -2.87 -5.68
N ALA A 40 -6.15 -3.47 -6.80
CA ALA A 40 -6.97 -3.52 -8.02
C ALA A 40 -8.30 -4.25 -7.79
N THR A 41 -8.29 -5.32 -6.98
CA THR A 41 -9.50 -6.06 -6.60
C THR A 41 -10.42 -5.24 -5.69
N LEU A 42 -9.86 -4.54 -4.71
CA LEU A 42 -10.64 -3.64 -3.86
C LEU A 42 -11.30 -2.53 -4.69
N ALA A 43 -10.51 -1.87 -5.54
CA ALA A 43 -11.00 -0.84 -6.45
C ALA A 43 -12.15 -1.35 -7.33
N LYS A 44 -12.00 -2.54 -7.94
CA LYS A 44 -13.04 -3.18 -8.74
C LYS A 44 -14.31 -3.48 -7.94
N THR A 45 -14.17 -3.86 -6.68
CA THR A 45 -15.30 -4.14 -5.78
C THR A 45 -16.12 -2.88 -5.50
N HIS A 46 -15.46 -1.72 -5.50
CA HIS A 46 -16.07 -0.39 -5.36
C HIS A 46 -16.49 0.25 -6.70
N GLY A 47 -16.36 -0.48 -7.83
CA GLY A 47 -16.76 -0.01 -9.15
C GLY A 47 -15.70 0.81 -9.89
N TYR A 48 -14.46 0.84 -9.41
CA TYR A 48 -13.33 1.49 -10.06
C TYR A 48 -12.53 0.50 -10.90
N THR A 49 -12.22 0.88 -12.13
CA THR A 49 -11.54 -0.02 -13.09
C THR A 49 -10.02 0.15 -13.03
N ILE A 50 -9.41 -0.14 -11.87
CA ILE A 50 -7.96 0.01 -11.67
C ILE A 50 -7.25 -1.31 -11.96
N THR A 51 -6.10 -1.24 -12.64
CA THR A 51 -5.24 -2.40 -12.89
C THR A 51 -4.09 -2.45 -11.88
N SER A 52 -3.54 -3.63 -11.65
CA SER A 52 -2.35 -3.80 -10.83
C SER A 52 -1.16 -3.03 -11.37
N GLU A 53 -1.05 -2.88 -12.70
CA GLU A 53 -0.05 -2.02 -13.35
C GLU A 53 -0.23 -0.54 -12.98
N GLU A 54 -1.47 -0.05 -12.89
CA GLU A 54 -1.76 1.34 -12.54
C GLU A 54 -1.52 1.60 -11.05
N VAL A 55 -1.81 0.61 -10.19
CA VAL A 55 -1.44 0.64 -8.76
C VAL A 55 0.07 0.63 -8.60
N TYR A 56 0.79 -0.21 -9.32
CA TYR A 56 2.26 -0.21 -9.30
C TYR A 56 2.82 1.10 -9.88
N ALA A 57 2.25 1.65 -10.96
CA ALA A 57 2.69 2.93 -11.51
C ALA A 57 2.48 4.09 -10.52
N HIS A 58 1.47 3.98 -9.66
CA HIS A 58 1.15 4.95 -8.61
C HIS A 58 1.44 4.42 -7.21
N GLN A 59 2.37 3.46 -7.06
CA GLN A 59 2.75 2.89 -5.76
C GLN A 59 3.34 3.96 -4.82
N ASP A 60 3.84 5.05 -5.38
CA ASP A 60 4.23 6.27 -4.68
C ASP A 60 3.09 6.84 -3.80
N PHE A 61 1.82 6.63 -4.16
CA PHE A 61 0.66 6.94 -3.29
C PHE A 61 0.68 6.18 -1.96
N LEU A 62 1.23 4.97 -1.96
CA LEU A 62 1.42 4.15 -0.76
C LEU A 62 2.73 4.47 -0.03
N GLY A 63 3.51 5.46 -0.47
CA GLY A 63 4.81 5.81 0.11
C GLY A 63 5.03 7.30 0.39
N GLN A 64 4.15 8.20 -0.07
CA GLN A 64 4.38 9.65 -0.01
C GLN A 64 3.89 10.35 1.27
N ASP A 65 2.96 9.76 2.04
CA ASP A 65 2.42 10.36 3.27
C ASP A 65 3.15 9.90 4.55
N GLY A 66 4.44 9.55 4.45
CA GLY A 66 5.36 9.45 5.60
C GLY A 66 5.09 8.36 6.66
N ASP A 67 3.94 7.69 6.63
CA ASP A 67 3.55 6.65 7.61
C ASP A 67 3.55 5.23 7.03
N LEU A 68 3.66 5.10 5.71
CA LEU A 68 3.79 3.79 5.06
C LEU A 68 5.25 3.40 4.78
N THR A 69 6.20 4.32 5.01
CA THR A 69 7.65 4.09 4.87
C THR A 69 8.21 3.09 5.88
N ASP A 70 7.49 2.80 6.97
CA ASP A 70 7.88 1.73 7.90
C ASP A 70 7.60 0.32 7.33
N PHE A 71 6.78 0.18 6.28
CA PHE A 71 6.52 -1.13 5.69
C PHE A 71 7.60 -1.58 4.70
N GLU A 72 8.21 -0.68 3.93
CA GLU A 72 9.30 -1.04 3.00
C GLU A 72 10.67 -1.19 3.71
N LEU A 73 10.92 -0.41 4.77
CA LEU A 73 12.23 -0.40 5.44
C LEU A 73 12.49 -1.63 6.32
N GLU A 74 11.47 -2.20 6.95
CA GLU A 74 11.65 -3.39 7.79
C GLU A 74 11.77 -4.69 6.95
N MET A 75 11.17 -4.73 5.75
CA MET A 75 11.18 -5.92 4.89
C MET A 75 12.35 -5.99 3.90
N ILE A 76 12.98 -4.87 3.54
CA ILE A 76 14.31 -4.90 2.88
C ILE A 76 15.42 -5.15 3.91
N SER A 77 15.20 -4.78 5.18
CA SER A 77 16.07 -5.11 6.32
C SER A 77 15.85 -6.54 6.84
N GLY A 78 15.91 -7.52 5.94
CA GLY A 78 16.29 -8.88 6.33
C GLY A 78 17.77 -8.91 6.77
N GLY A 79 18.08 -8.39 7.96
CA GLY A 79 19.34 -8.66 8.67
C GLY A 79 20.25 -7.46 9.00
N LEU A 80 20.78 -7.51 10.24
CA LEU A 80 21.91 -6.74 10.78
C LEU A 80 21.75 -5.22 11.03
N HIS A 81 21.22 -4.87 12.20
CA HIS A 81 21.80 -3.77 13.00
C HIS A 81 22.14 -4.26 14.42
N GLY A 82 23.01 -5.27 14.48
CA GLY A 82 23.94 -5.40 15.59
C GLY A 82 25.15 -4.52 15.32
N ALA A 83 25.14 -3.27 15.80
CA ALA A 83 26.36 -2.51 16.14
C ALA A 83 25.98 -1.13 16.73
N GLY A 84 26.23 -0.94 18.02
CA GLY A 84 26.38 0.40 18.60
C GLY A 84 25.32 0.84 19.60
N GLY A 85 25.11 0.08 20.68
CA GLY A 85 24.57 0.61 21.94
C GLY A 85 25.71 1.01 22.90
N PRO A 86 25.54 2.02 23.78
CA PRO A 86 26.62 2.90 24.22
C PRO A 86 27.39 2.39 25.45
N CYS A 87 28.71 2.36 25.35
CA CYS A 87 29.66 2.54 26.45
C CYS A 87 31.01 3.06 25.93
#